data_AF-A0A965BDX9-F1
#
_entry.id   AF-A0A965BDX9-F1
#
_cell.length_a   1.000
_cell.length_b   1.000
_cell.length_c   1.000
_cell.angle_alpha   90.00
_cell.angle_beta   90.00
_cell.angle_gamma   90.00
#
_symmetry.space_group_name_H-M   'P 1'
#
loop_
_entity.id
_entity.type
_entity.pdbx_description
1 polymer ?
#
loop_
_entity_poly.entity_id
_entity_poly.type
_entity_poly.pdbx_seq_one_letter_code
_entity_poly.pdbx_strand_id
1 'polypeptide(L)'
;GDLALRDLIAKRVPLFEFAIKSSIKQFDLGNADGRVQALNAAAPLIGKIRDASLRPEYARSLAGWLGMEVEVVMAAVKKNTSTKSGKVDAAVTGEQWRPDPSEPRLILEREVLKVRLQMPALIRNWLELEKNAFSHPAYIKLREFIDTQEDLMAVNLEATESDELKSFITELMVEPIRTDGEISDRYVSSITARLNEVALARSIAEVKSSLQRLNPLESESEYSQMFSRLVEMEAKRRALRELALGESLT
;
A
#
# COMPACT_ATOMS: atom_id res chain seq x y z
N GLY A 1 9.60 -27.29 22.80
CA GLY A 1 9.72 -26.51 21.56
C GLY A 1 8.36 -26.21 20.99
N ASP A 2 7.71 -27.19 20.35
CA ASP A 2 6.43 -26.95 19.67
C ASP A 2 5.17 -27.30 20.50
N LEU A 3 5.31 -28.16 21.52
CA LEU A 3 4.20 -28.52 22.42
C LEU A 3 3.72 -27.33 23.27
N ALA A 4 4.64 -26.53 23.80
CA ALA A 4 4.30 -25.34 24.59
C ALA A 4 3.68 -24.22 23.74
N LEU A 5 4.05 -24.12 22.46
CA LEU A 5 3.46 -23.17 21.52
C LEU A 5 2.05 -23.62 21.09
N ARG A 6 1.86 -24.92 20.83
CA ARG A 6 0.54 -25.51 20.57
C ARG A 6 -0.41 -25.37 21.76
N ASP A 7 0.05 -25.57 23.00
CA ASP A 7 -0.77 -25.38 24.20
C ASP A 7 -1.14 -23.90 24.44
N LEU A 8 -0.25 -22.97 24.07
CA LEU A 8 -0.55 -21.53 24.14
C LEU A 8 -1.56 -21.09 23.07
N ILE A 9 -1.50 -21.69 21.87
CA ILE A 9 -2.49 -21.51 20.79
C ILE A 9 -3.83 -22.15 21.21
N ALA A 10 -3.81 -23.36 21.76
CA ALA A 10 -4.99 -24.07 22.25
C ALA A 10 -5.71 -23.34 23.40
N LYS A 11 -4.98 -22.57 24.24
CA LYS A 11 -5.59 -21.71 25.27
C LYS A 11 -6.18 -20.39 24.74
N ARG A 12 -5.81 -19.92 23.54
CA ARG A 12 -6.34 -18.67 22.93
C ARG A 12 -7.50 -18.88 21.97
N VAL A 13 -7.64 -20.08 21.40
CA VAL A 13 -8.78 -20.46 20.55
C VAL A 13 -10.13 -20.22 21.26
N PRO A 14 -10.29 -20.57 22.56
CA PRO A 14 -11.53 -20.32 23.29
C PRO A 14 -11.87 -18.83 23.49
N LEU A 15 -10.87 -17.93 23.55
CA LEU A 15 -11.10 -16.52 23.89
C LEU A 15 -11.67 -15.72 22.71
N PHE A 16 -11.14 -15.91 21.50
CA PHE A 16 -11.65 -15.21 20.32
C PHE A 16 -13.02 -15.73 19.91
N GLU A 17 -13.21 -17.05 19.94
CA GLU A 17 -14.51 -17.66 19.71
C GLU A 17 -15.55 -17.16 20.72
N PHE A 18 -15.20 -17.11 22.01
CA PHE A 18 -16.08 -16.57 23.05
C PHE A 18 -16.42 -15.09 22.80
N ALA A 19 -15.43 -14.26 22.46
CA ALA A 19 -15.64 -12.83 22.19
C ALA A 19 -16.56 -12.62 20.96
N ILE A 20 -16.37 -13.41 19.90
CA ILE A 20 -17.20 -13.36 18.69
C ILE A 20 -18.63 -13.81 19.03
N LYS A 21 -18.81 -14.95 19.71
CA LYS A 21 -20.11 -15.46 20.13
C LYS A 21 -20.84 -14.49 21.08
N SER A 22 -20.12 -13.86 22.00
CA SER A 22 -20.67 -12.85 22.90
C SER A 22 -21.09 -11.58 22.17
N SER A 23 -20.40 -11.21 21.09
CA SER A 23 -20.72 -10.05 20.28
C SER A 23 -21.96 -10.27 19.43
N ILE A 24 -22.10 -11.44 18.79
CA ILE A 24 -23.26 -11.74 17.92
C ILE A 24 -24.55 -11.98 18.70
N LYS A 25 -24.45 -12.39 19.98
CA LYS A 25 -25.61 -12.66 20.85
C LYS A 25 -26.48 -11.42 21.11
N GLN A 26 -25.94 -10.23 20.89
CA GLN A 26 -26.64 -8.95 21.11
C GLN A 26 -27.56 -8.57 19.94
N PHE A 27 -27.54 -9.33 18.84
CA PHE A 27 -28.26 -9.04 17.61
C PHE A 27 -29.27 -10.13 17.27
N ASP A 28 -30.37 -9.75 16.63
CA ASP A 28 -31.37 -10.68 16.13
C ASP A 28 -30.93 -11.29 14.78
N LEU A 29 -30.48 -12.54 14.82
CA LEU A 29 -30.00 -13.27 13.64
C LEU A 29 -31.14 -13.78 12.73
N GLY A 30 -32.41 -13.67 13.16
CA GLY A 30 -33.57 -14.02 12.35
C GLY A 30 -33.86 -13.00 11.25
N ASN A 31 -33.34 -11.77 11.38
CA ASN A 31 -33.52 -10.69 10.42
C ASN A 31 -32.25 -10.46 9.58
N ALA A 32 -32.42 -10.11 8.29
CA ALA A 32 -31.31 -9.76 7.41
C ALA A 32 -30.49 -8.59 7.98
N ASP A 33 -31.14 -7.58 8.54
CA ASP A 33 -30.46 -6.42 9.12
C ASP A 33 -29.64 -6.79 10.37
N GLY A 34 -30.19 -7.63 11.25
CA GLY A 34 -29.48 -8.09 12.45
C GLY A 34 -28.27 -8.99 12.14
N ARG A 35 -28.34 -9.80 11.06
CA ARG A 35 -27.17 -10.55 10.56
C ARG A 35 -26.05 -9.64 10.05
N VAL A 36 -26.40 -8.56 9.34
CA VAL A 36 -25.44 -7.57 8.85
C VAL A 36 -24.81 -6.78 10.01
N GLN A 37 -25.60 -6.37 11.00
CA GLN A 37 -25.10 -5.69 12.20
C GLN A 37 -24.17 -6.59 13.02
N ALA A 38 -24.54 -7.86 13.20
CA ALA A 38 -23.70 -8.84 13.88
C ALA A 38 -22.37 -9.10 13.15
N LEU A 39 -22.39 -9.16 11.81
CA LEU A 39 -21.19 -9.25 10.98
C LEU A 39 -20.28 -8.03 11.17
N ASN A 40 -20.84 -6.82 11.13
CA ASN A 40 -20.08 -5.58 11.32
C ASN A 40 -19.44 -5.48 12.71
N ALA A 41 -20.10 -6.01 13.75
CA ALA A 41 -19.58 -6.04 15.11
C ALA A 41 -18.49 -7.13 15.32
N ALA A 42 -18.64 -8.29 14.69
CA ALA A 42 -17.74 -9.43 14.84
C ALA A 42 -16.49 -9.38 13.93
N ALA A 43 -16.62 -8.83 12.72
CA ALA A 43 -15.52 -8.75 11.75
C ALA A 43 -14.24 -8.05 12.27
N PRO A 44 -14.30 -6.94 13.03
CA PRO A 44 -13.10 -6.31 13.61
C PRO A 44 -12.39 -7.20 14.64
N LEU A 45 -13.11 -8.09 15.34
CA LEU A 45 -12.52 -9.01 16.32
C LEU A 45 -11.65 -10.06 15.63
N ILE A 46 -12.10 -10.58 14.49
CA ILE A 46 -11.33 -11.51 13.63
C ILE A 46 -10.12 -10.78 13.02
N GLY A 47 -10.28 -9.52 12.63
CA GLY A 47 -9.18 -8.70 12.10
C GLY A 47 -8.03 -8.44 13.10
N LYS A 48 -8.32 -8.48 14.42
CA LYS A 48 -7.31 -8.32 15.49
C LYS A 48 -6.50 -9.59 15.78
N ILE A 49 -6.84 -10.72 15.15
CA ILE A 49 -6.09 -11.97 15.32
C ILE A 49 -4.70 -11.82 14.71
N ARG A 50 -3.66 -11.95 15.54
CA ARG A 50 -2.25 -11.78 15.15
C ARG A 50 -1.81 -12.82 14.11
N ASP A 51 -2.29 -14.05 14.25
CA ASP A 51 -2.04 -15.12 13.30
C ASP A 51 -2.96 -14.99 12.08
N ALA A 52 -2.38 -14.68 10.92
CA ALA A 52 -3.12 -14.50 9.68
C ALA A 52 -3.74 -15.82 9.16
N SER A 53 -3.15 -16.98 9.51
CA SER A 53 -3.62 -18.29 9.05
C SER A 53 -4.92 -18.73 9.72
N LEU A 54 -5.23 -18.19 10.90
CA LEU A 54 -6.45 -18.52 11.65
C LEU A 54 -7.66 -17.69 11.22
N ARG A 55 -7.46 -16.54 10.57
CA ARG A 55 -8.55 -15.62 10.18
C ARG A 55 -9.57 -16.27 9.23
N PRO A 56 -9.17 -17.03 8.19
CA PRO A 56 -10.11 -17.73 7.32
C PRO A 56 -10.96 -18.76 8.06
N GLU A 57 -10.38 -19.47 9.03
CA GLU A 57 -11.08 -20.47 9.85
C GLU A 57 -12.16 -19.83 10.75
N TYR A 58 -11.84 -18.68 11.35
CA TYR A 58 -12.82 -17.93 12.17
C TYR A 58 -13.90 -17.25 11.33
N ALA A 59 -13.56 -16.77 10.14
CA ALA A 59 -14.55 -16.20 9.23
C ALA A 59 -15.54 -17.27 8.70
N ARG A 60 -15.06 -18.49 8.43
CA ARG A 60 -15.92 -19.63 8.09
C ARG A 60 -16.84 -20.03 9.25
N SER A 61 -16.31 -20.06 10.47
CA SER A 61 -17.09 -20.31 11.69
C SER A 61 -18.14 -19.21 11.94
N LEU A 62 -17.78 -17.94 11.74
CA LEU A 62 -18.70 -16.80 11.85
C LEU A 62 -19.85 -16.88 10.84
N ALA A 63 -19.56 -17.24 9.59
CA ALA A 63 -20.57 -17.46 8.57
C ALA A 63 -21.58 -18.54 8.99
N GLY A 64 -21.09 -19.63 9.60
CA GLY A 64 -21.92 -20.68 10.17
C GLY A 64 -22.83 -20.19 11.31
N TRP A 65 -22.33 -19.33 12.21
CA TRP A 65 -23.14 -18.78 13.31
C TRP A 65 -24.15 -17.73 12.84
N LEU A 66 -23.83 -16.94 11.82
CA LEU A 66 -24.72 -15.91 11.27
C LEU A 66 -25.71 -16.46 10.23
N GLY A 67 -25.50 -17.68 9.72
CA GLY A 67 -26.28 -18.23 8.61
C GLY A 67 -26.12 -17.40 7.33
N MET A 68 -24.90 -16.96 7.04
CA MET A 68 -24.55 -16.14 5.88
C MET A 68 -23.59 -16.88 4.96
N GLU A 69 -23.51 -16.45 3.70
CA GLU A 69 -22.53 -16.95 2.73
C GLU A 69 -21.10 -16.68 3.19
N VAL A 70 -20.24 -17.70 3.10
CA VAL A 70 -18.85 -17.64 3.58
C VAL A 70 -18.06 -16.56 2.82
N GLU A 71 -18.29 -16.41 1.52
CA GLU A 71 -17.62 -15.41 0.69
C GLU A 71 -17.94 -13.98 1.12
N VAL A 72 -19.20 -13.71 1.48
CA VAL A 72 -19.67 -12.39 1.95
C VAL A 72 -19.02 -12.04 3.28
N VAL A 73 -18.94 -13.00 4.20
CA VAL A 73 -18.29 -12.80 5.51
C VAL A 73 -16.78 -12.63 5.36
N MET A 74 -16.13 -13.43 4.52
CA MET A 74 -14.70 -13.31 4.19
C MET A 74 -14.38 -11.94 3.58
N ALA A 75 -15.21 -11.45 2.66
CA ALA A 75 -15.07 -10.13 2.06
C ALA A 75 -15.20 -9.02 3.11
N ALA A 76 -16.17 -9.12 4.04
CA ALA A 76 -16.36 -8.15 5.11
C ALA A 76 -15.19 -8.13 6.11
N VAL A 77 -14.67 -9.30 6.50
CA VAL A 77 -13.48 -9.41 7.37
C VAL A 77 -12.24 -8.85 6.68
N LYS A 78 -12.04 -9.15 5.39
CA LYS A 78 -10.94 -8.62 4.59
C LYS A 78 -11.03 -7.10 4.41
N LYS A 79 -12.24 -6.59 4.13
CA LYS A 79 -12.53 -5.15 4.11
C LYS A 79 -12.11 -4.54 5.43
N ASN A 80 -12.43 -5.16 6.57
CA ASN A 80 -12.08 -4.63 7.89
C ASN A 80 -10.58 -4.68 8.26
N THR A 81 -9.84 -5.67 7.73
CA THR A 81 -8.36 -5.64 7.79
C THR A 81 -7.77 -4.56 6.88
N SER A 82 -8.46 -4.22 5.79
CA SER A 82 -8.11 -3.14 4.88
C SER A 82 -8.62 -1.77 5.32
N THR A 83 -9.59 -1.65 6.23
CA THR A 83 -10.09 -0.37 6.75
C THR A 83 -9.14 0.26 7.78
N LYS A 84 -8.02 -0.39 8.13
CA LYS A 84 -6.84 0.30 8.69
C LYS A 84 -5.93 0.94 7.63
N SER A 85 -6.27 0.79 6.35
CA SER A 85 -5.63 1.42 5.18
C SER A 85 -6.67 2.08 4.25
N GLY A 86 -7.86 2.40 4.75
CA GLY A 86 -8.99 2.84 3.92
C GLY A 86 -10.07 3.65 4.65
N LYS A 87 -9.68 4.46 5.62
CA LYS A 87 -10.46 5.62 6.09
C LYS A 87 -9.56 6.84 6.02
N VAL A 88 -9.42 7.38 4.82
CA VAL A 88 -9.03 8.77 4.60
C VAL A 88 -10.32 9.47 4.22
N ASP A 89 -11.13 9.78 5.22
CA ASP A 89 -12.10 10.85 5.13
C ASP A 89 -12.31 11.39 6.54
N ALA A 90 -11.98 12.68 6.67
CA ALA A 90 -12.13 13.57 7.81
C ALA A 90 -11.21 13.34 9.03
N ALA A 91 -10.32 14.32 9.22
CA ALA A 91 -9.54 14.66 10.42
C ALA A 91 -8.26 13.84 10.69
N VAL A 92 -7.16 14.18 10.01
CA VAL A 92 -5.82 14.09 10.62
C VAL A 92 -5.54 15.44 11.24
N THR A 93 -5.83 15.56 12.53
CA THR A 93 -5.33 16.64 13.39
C THR A 93 -3.80 16.55 13.44
N GLY A 94 -3.11 17.52 12.85
CA GLY A 94 -1.78 18.10 13.18
C GLY A 94 -0.55 17.24 13.46
N GLU A 95 -0.67 16.03 14.01
CA GLU A 95 0.46 15.28 14.60
C GLU A 95 0.86 14.04 13.79
N GLN A 96 0.04 13.56 12.86
CA GLN A 96 0.33 12.33 12.10
C GLN A 96 0.26 12.50 10.58
N TRP A 97 0.50 13.72 10.10
CA TRP A 97 0.69 13.99 8.67
C TRP A 97 2.08 13.56 8.19
N ARG A 98 3.12 13.63 9.03
CA ARG A 98 4.51 13.33 8.63
C ARG A 98 4.81 11.83 8.73
N PRO A 99 5.39 11.23 7.67
CA PRO A 99 5.91 9.86 7.73
C PRO A 99 7.11 9.77 8.67
N ASP A 100 7.24 8.66 9.39
CA ASP A 100 8.39 8.38 10.24
C ASP A 100 9.66 8.20 9.36
N PRO A 101 10.72 9.00 9.56
CA PRO A 101 11.97 8.87 8.80
C PRO A 101 12.64 7.49 8.90
N SER A 102 12.33 6.71 9.94
CA SER A 102 12.90 5.39 10.17
C SER A 102 12.04 4.25 9.61
N GLU A 103 10.87 4.54 9.03
CA GLU A 103 9.97 3.50 8.52
C GLU A 103 10.59 2.77 7.31
N PRO A 104 10.94 1.47 7.42
CA PRO A 104 11.73 0.78 6.39
C PRO A 104 11.08 0.74 5.01
N ARG A 105 9.74 0.75 4.96
CA ARG A 105 8.98 0.71 3.72
C ARG A 105 9.02 2.02 2.94
N LEU A 106 9.27 3.13 3.65
CA LEU A 106 9.21 4.49 3.13
C LEU A 106 10.60 5.08 2.89
N ILE A 107 11.68 4.41 3.33
CA ILE A 107 13.05 4.88 3.14
C ILE A 107 13.32 5.21 1.67
N LEU A 108 13.00 4.29 0.75
CA LEU A 108 13.25 4.49 -0.67
C LEU A 108 12.48 5.68 -1.25
N GLU A 109 11.20 5.81 -0.89
CA GLU A 109 10.36 6.95 -1.29
C GLU A 109 10.96 8.28 -0.81
N ARG A 110 11.41 8.31 0.46
CA ARG A 110 12.04 9.49 1.07
C ARG A 110 13.34 9.85 0.36
N GLU A 111 14.23 8.87 0.11
CA GLU A 111 15.51 9.13 -0.56
C GLU A 111 15.32 9.72 -1.97
N VAL A 112 14.40 9.17 -2.76
CA VAL A 112 14.09 9.70 -4.10
C VAL A 112 13.55 11.14 -4.01
N LEU A 113 12.69 11.44 -3.03
CA LEU A 113 12.19 12.80 -2.84
C LEU A 113 13.28 13.78 -2.39
N LYS A 114 14.18 13.37 -1.49
CA LYS A 114 15.33 14.19 -1.10
C LYS A 114 16.21 14.51 -2.31
N VAL A 115 16.54 13.51 -3.12
CA VAL A 115 17.32 13.74 -4.34
C VAL A 115 16.55 14.67 -5.31
N ARG A 116 15.24 14.49 -5.48
CA ARG A 116 14.44 15.37 -6.37
C ARG A 116 14.45 16.83 -5.93
N LEU A 117 14.47 17.06 -4.62
CA LEU A 117 14.45 18.40 -4.03
C LEU A 117 15.85 19.04 -3.98
N GLN A 118 16.88 18.26 -3.64
CA GLN A 118 18.25 18.76 -3.46
C GLN A 118 19.05 18.81 -4.77
N MET A 119 18.80 17.87 -5.68
CA MET A 119 19.58 17.65 -6.91
C MET A 119 18.66 17.38 -8.11
N PRO A 120 17.77 18.32 -8.45
CA PRO A 120 16.71 18.09 -9.44
C PRO A 120 17.24 17.69 -10.83
N ALA A 121 18.41 18.21 -11.23
CA ALA A 121 19.04 17.89 -12.51
C ALA A 121 19.51 16.43 -12.64
N LEU A 122 19.64 15.67 -11.54
CA LEU A 122 20.06 14.27 -11.56
C LEU A 122 18.88 13.31 -11.82
N ILE A 123 17.64 13.71 -11.56
CA ILE A 123 16.46 12.85 -11.79
C ILE A 123 15.81 13.21 -13.12
N ARG A 124 16.35 12.65 -14.21
CA ARG A 124 15.90 12.96 -15.59
C ARG A 124 14.58 12.30 -15.99
N ASN A 125 14.17 11.27 -15.26
CA ASN A 125 13.00 10.45 -15.55
C ASN A 125 11.89 10.61 -14.49
N TRP A 126 11.84 11.77 -13.81
CA TRP A 126 10.85 12.05 -12.77
C TRP A 126 9.41 11.87 -13.30
N LEU A 127 9.13 12.43 -14.47
CA LEU A 127 7.80 12.36 -15.11
C LEU A 127 7.43 10.94 -15.57
N GLU A 128 8.41 10.04 -15.74
CA GLU A 128 8.19 8.65 -16.17
C GLU A 128 7.88 7.69 -15.01
N LEU A 129 7.99 8.18 -13.77
CA LEU A 129 7.59 7.44 -12.58
C LEU A 129 6.09 7.14 -12.61
N GLU A 130 5.71 5.91 -12.30
CA GLU A 130 4.31 5.54 -12.17
C GLU A 130 3.58 6.44 -11.15
N LYS A 131 2.32 6.76 -11.41
CA LYS A 131 1.52 7.65 -10.54
C LYS A 131 1.37 7.12 -9.12
N ASN A 132 1.43 5.79 -8.96
CA ASN A 132 1.37 5.09 -7.68
C ASN A 132 2.77 4.79 -7.10
N ALA A 133 3.81 5.53 -7.52
CA ALA A 133 5.18 5.35 -7.02
C ALA A 133 5.28 5.61 -5.51
N PHE A 134 4.57 6.63 -5.03
CA PHE A 134 4.52 7.00 -3.62
C PHE A 134 3.29 6.42 -2.94
N SER A 135 3.45 5.94 -1.71
CA SER A 135 2.39 5.29 -0.94
C SER A 135 1.91 6.11 0.25
N HIS A 136 2.77 6.94 0.85
CA HIS A 136 2.40 7.76 1.99
C HIS A 136 1.68 9.06 1.54
N PRO A 137 0.56 9.47 2.16
CA PRO A 137 -0.20 10.66 1.77
C PRO A 137 0.63 11.95 1.65
N ALA A 138 1.57 12.17 2.58
CA ALA A 138 2.46 13.32 2.53
C ALA A 138 3.43 13.31 1.33
N TYR A 139 3.92 12.12 0.94
CA TYR A 139 4.78 11.97 -0.22
C TYR A 139 4.00 12.09 -1.53
N ILE A 140 2.76 11.63 -1.55
CA ILE A 140 1.85 11.84 -2.68
C ILE A 140 1.57 13.33 -2.86
N LYS A 141 1.18 14.05 -1.80
CA LYS A 141 0.94 15.51 -1.86
C LYS A 141 2.19 16.28 -2.29
N LEU A 142 3.37 15.86 -1.81
CA LEU A 142 4.64 16.44 -2.24
C LEU A 142 4.93 16.16 -3.72
N ARG A 143 4.72 14.92 -4.18
CA ARG A 143 4.86 14.56 -5.60
C ARG A 143 3.94 15.42 -6.47
N GLU A 144 2.66 15.52 -6.11
CA GLU A 144 1.69 16.35 -6.82
C GLU A 144 2.13 17.81 -6.89
N PHE A 145 2.66 18.36 -5.80
CA PHE A 145 3.22 19.70 -5.80
C PHE A 145 4.43 19.83 -6.74
N ILE A 146 5.40 18.91 -6.67
CA ILE A 146 6.58 18.91 -7.56
C ILE A 146 6.15 18.85 -9.03
N ASP A 147 5.12 18.07 -9.37
CA ASP A 147 4.60 17.95 -10.75
C ASP A 147 3.99 19.25 -11.31
N THR A 148 3.68 20.23 -10.45
CA THR A 148 3.25 21.57 -10.89
C THR A 148 4.42 22.51 -11.20
N GLN A 149 5.64 22.11 -10.85
CA GLN A 149 6.85 22.92 -11.01
C GLN A 149 7.56 22.60 -12.33
N GLU A 150 8.50 23.45 -12.72
CA GLU A 150 9.36 23.17 -13.88
C GLU A 150 10.25 21.95 -13.61
N ASP A 151 10.28 21.00 -14.55
CA ASP A 151 11.07 19.79 -14.39
C ASP A 151 12.58 20.09 -14.40
N LEU A 152 13.37 19.26 -13.72
CA LEU A 152 14.82 19.43 -13.54
C LEU A 152 15.26 20.70 -12.80
N MET A 153 14.33 21.57 -12.39
CA MET A 153 14.60 22.77 -11.61
C MET A 153 14.27 22.59 -10.13
N ALA A 154 14.82 23.50 -9.31
CA ALA A 154 14.49 23.58 -7.90
C ALA A 154 13.02 24.00 -7.73
N VAL A 155 12.37 23.46 -6.70
CA VAL A 155 10.96 23.77 -6.42
C VAL A 155 10.81 25.20 -5.91
N ASN A 156 9.78 25.91 -6.38
CA ASN A 156 9.44 27.23 -5.86
C ASN A 156 8.48 27.10 -4.66
N LEU A 157 9.01 27.23 -3.44
CA LEU A 157 8.23 27.12 -2.21
C LEU A 157 7.08 28.15 -2.12
N GLU A 158 7.17 29.28 -2.80
CA GLU A 158 6.10 30.28 -2.80
C GLU A 158 4.90 29.90 -3.68
N ALA A 159 5.03 28.85 -4.50
CA ALA A 159 3.93 28.33 -5.31
C ALA A 159 2.91 27.51 -4.50
N THR A 160 3.17 27.23 -3.21
CA THR A 160 2.21 26.57 -2.32
C THR A 160 1.77 27.50 -1.19
N GLU A 161 0.49 27.47 -0.84
CA GLU A 161 -0.08 28.19 0.31
C GLU A 161 -0.02 27.35 1.61
N SER A 162 0.43 26.09 1.53
CA SER A 162 0.43 25.18 2.67
C SER A 162 1.73 25.28 3.47
N ASP A 163 1.69 25.94 4.63
CA ASP A 163 2.84 26.06 5.55
C ASP A 163 3.37 24.69 6.01
N GLU A 164 2.48 23.72 6.22
CA GLU A 164 2.86 22.34 6.56
C GLU A 164 3.70 21.69 5.46
N LEU A 165 3.35 21.90 4.19
CA LEU A 165 4.08 21.39 3.04
C LEU A 165 5.41 22.12 2.87
N LYS A 166 5.42 23.45 3.03
CA LYS A 166 6.67 24.25 3.02
C LYS A 166 7.65 23.73 4.06
N SER A 167 7.20 23.55 5.30
CA SER A 167 8.02 23.02 6.39
C SER A 167 8.50 21.58 6.15
N PHE A 168 7.71 20.76 5.46
CA PHE A 168 8.13 19.40 5.12
C PHE A 168 9.18 19.38 4.00
N ILE A 169 9.01 20.22 2.98
CA ILE A 169 9.98 20.36 1.90
C ILE A 169 11.32 20.86 2.46
N THR A 170 11.31 21.89 3.31
CA THR A 170 12.54 22.43 3.89
C THR A 170 13.28 21.41 4.75
N GLU A 171 12.57 20.57 5.51
CA GLU A 171 13.17 19.44 6.23
C GLU A 171 13.89 18.47 5.27
N LEU A 172 13.21 18.04 4.20
CA LEU A 172 13.78 17.11 3.23
C LEU A 172 14.92 17.71 2.41
N MET A 173 14.94 19.04 2.21
CA MET A 173 16.03 19.73 1.51
C MET A 173 17.33 19.74 2.29
N VAL A 174 17.28 19.68 3.63
CA VAL A 174 18.49 19.70 4.48
C VAL A 174 18.86 18.34 5.05
N GLU A 175 17.95 17.36 4.98
CA GLU A 175 18.26 16.01 5.45
C GLU A 175 19.33 15.35 4.55
N PRO A 176 20.41 14.79 5.11
CA PRO A 176 21.44 14.12 4.33
C PRO A 176 20.88 12.88 3.61
N ILE A 177 21.23 12.71 2.34
CA ILE A 177 20.90 11.51 1.55
C ILE A 177 21.67 10.31 2.08
N ARG A 178 21.00 9.17 2.25
CA ARG A 178 21.57 7.95 2.84
C ARG A 178 22.39 7.18 1.80
N THR A 179 23.60 7.66 1.54
CA THR A 179 24.55 7.00 0.63
C THR A 179 25.95 7.03 1.25
N ASP A 180 26.71 5.96 1.02
CA ASP A 180 28.10 5.85 1.45
C ASP A 180 28.99 6.49 0.39
N GLY A 181 29.06 7.83 0.36
CA GLY A 181 29.95 8.58 -0.54
C GLY A 181 29.27 9.74 -1.27
N GLU A 182 29.84 10.13 -2.43
CA GLU A 182 29.27 11.18 -3.27
C GLU A 182 28.00 10.68 -3.98
N ILE A 183 26.98 11.55 -4.03
CA ILE A 183 25.72 11.26 -4.72
C ILE A 183 26.00 11.23 -6.22
N SER A 184 26.12 10.03 -6.76
CA SER A 184 26.44 9.80 -8.18
C SER A 184 25.17 9.66 -9.04
N ASP A 185 25.30 9.96 -10.34
CA ASP A 185 24.25 9.76 -11.35
C ASP A 185 23.76 8.29 -11.37
N ARG A 186 24.68 7.34 -11.12
CA ARG A 186 24.39 5.90 -11.01
C ARG A 186 23.55 5.56 -9.78
N TYR A 187 23.87 6.12 -8.62
CA TYR A 187 23.08 5.96 -7.39
C TYR A 187 21.66 6.48 -7.59
N VAL A 188 21.53 7.71 -8.11
CA VAL A 188 20.23 8.34 -8.37
C VAL A 188 19.40 7.52 -9.35
N SER A 189 20.01 7.05 -10.43
CA SER A 189 19.37 6.16 -11.41
C SER A 189 18.91 4.85 -10.77
N SER A 190 19.74 4.24 -9.91
CA SER A 190 19.46 3.00 -9.20
C SER A 190 18.23 3.11 -8.29
N ILE A 191 18.20 4.09 -7.38
CA ILE A 191 17.09 4.26 -6.43
C ILE A 191 15.79 4.66 -7.13
N THR A 192 15.87 5.49 -8.17
CA THR A 192 14.71 5.94 -8.93
C THR A 192 14.12 4.78 -9.75
N ALA A 193 14.99 3.97 -10.38
CA ALA A 193 14.57 2.78 -11.09
C ALA A 193 13.94 1.75 -10.15
N ARG A 194 14.50 1.56 -8.95
CA ARG A 194 13.94 0.66 -7.92
C ARG A 194 12.56 1.09 -7.45
N LEU A 195 12.36 2.39 -7.22
CA LEU A 195 11.06 2.94 -6.84
C LEU A 195 10.03 2.67 -7.93
N ASN A 196 10.39 2.95 -9.18
CA ASN A 196 9.50 2.77 -10.33
C ASN A 196 9.20 1.29 -10.60
N GLU A 197 10.19 0.39 -10.43
CA GLU A 197 10.02 -1.05 -10.57
C GLU A 197 8.93 -1.59 -9.63
N VAL A 198 8.98 -1.20 -8.35
CA VAL A 198 8.01 -1.62 -7.34
C VAL A 198 6.62 -1.08 -7.64
N ALA A 199 6.53 0.18 -8.08
CA ALA A 199 5.27 0.82 -8.49
C ALA A 199 4.64 0.10 -9.69
N LEU A 200 5.45 -0.15 -10.72
CA LEU A 200 5.04 -0.83 -11.94
C LEU A 200 4.61 -2.28 -11.67
N ALA A 201 5.24 -2.98 -10.72
CA ALA A 201 4.83 -4.31 -10.29
C ALA A 201 3.39 -4.34 -9.73
N ARG A 202 2.98 -3.29 -8.99
CA ARG A 202 1.60 -3.14 -8.50
C ARG A 202 0.64 -2.93 -9.66
N SER A 203 0.96 -2.02 -10.58
CA SER A 203 0.14 -1.76 -11.78
C SER A 203 0.00 -3.00 -12.67
N ILE A 204 1.06 -3.81 -12.81
CA ILE A 204 1.02 -5.10 -13.51
C ILE A 204 0.05 -6.08 -12.84
N ALA A 205 0.07 -6.16 -11.51
CA ALA A 205 -0.83 -7.05 -10.76
C ALA A 205 -2.30 -6.66 -10.96
N GLU A 206 -2.60 -5.37 -11.01
CA GLU A 206 -3.94 -4.84 -11.31
C GLU A 206 -4.39 -5.20 -12.73
N VAL A 207 -3.53 -4.98 -13.74
CA VAL A 207 -3.82 -5.34 -15.14
C VAL A 207 -4.04 -6.85 -15.30
N LYS A 208 -3.20 -7.69 -14.70
CA LYS A 208 -3.39 -9.15 -14.70
C LYS A 208 -4.71 -9.55 -14.06
N SER A 209 -5.08 -8.93 -12.95
CA SER A 209 -6.34 -9.19 -12.26
C SER A 209 -7.55 -8.81 -13.13
N SER A 210 -7.47 -7.70 -13.87
CA SER A 210 -8.51 -7.31 -14.82
C SER A 210 -8.60 -8.27 -16.01
N LEU A 211 -7.47 -8.67 -16.58
CA LEU A 211 -7.41 -9.68 -17.66
C LEU A 211 -8.01 -11.03 -17.27
N GLN A 212 -7.82 -11.47 -16.02
CA GLN A 212 -8.41 -12.73 -15.52
C GLN A 212 -9.94 -12.69 -15.40
N ARG A 213 -10.53 -11.50 -15.25
CA ARG A 213 -11.97 -11.32 -15.17
C ARG A 213 -12.63 -11.09 -16.52
N LEU A 214 -11.86 -10.67 -17.53
CA LEU A 214 -12.34 -10.46 -18.89
C LEU A 214 -12.62 -11.81 -19.54
N ASN A 215 -13.82 -11.97 -20.09
CA ASN A 215 -14.19 -13.16 -20.88
C ASN A 215 -13.52 -13.07 -22.26
N PRO A 216 -12.56 -13.96 -22.60
CA PRO A 216 -11.81 -13.87 -23.86
C PRO A 216 -12.68 -14.04 -25.11
N LEU A 217 -13.88 -14.61 -24.97
CA LEU A 217 -14.78 -14.92 -26.09
C LEU A 217 -15.73 -13.77 -26.45
N GLU A 218 -16.01 -12.86 -25.50
CA GLU A 218 -16.94 -11.73 -25.72
C GLU A 218 -16.21 -10.42 -26.05
N SER A 219 -14.97 -10.26 -25.56
CA SER A 219 -14.19 -9.01 -25.67
C SER A 219 -12.76 -9.23 -26.17
N GLU A 220 -12.59 -9.92 -27.30
CA GLU A 220 -11.26 -10.28 -27.87
C GLU A 220 -10.35 -9.06 -28.13
N SER A 221 -10.90 -7.96 -28.64
CA SER A 221 -10.15 -6.73 -28.91
C SER A 221 -9.62 -6.06 -27.62
N GLU A 222 -10.48 -5.95 -26.60
CA GLU A 222 -10.11 -5.38 -25.30
C GLU A 222 -9.07 -6.25 -24.59
N TYR A 223 -9.24 -7.57 -24.63
CA TYR A 223 -8.27 -8.52 -24.12
C TYR A 223 -6.91 -8.36 -24.80
N SER A 224 -6.89 -8.29 -26.14
CA SER A 224 -5.65 -8.17 -26.92
C SER A 224 -4.90 -6.86 -26.61
N GLN A 225 -5.63 -5.75 -26.45
CA GLN A 225 -5.04 -4.46 -26.06
C GLN A 225 -4.47 -4.51 -24.63
N MET A 226 -5.24 -5.03 -23.67
CA MET A 226 -4.78 -5.16 -22.28
C MET A 226 -3.59 -6.11 -22.15
N PHE A 227 -3.56 -7.21 -22.91
CA PHE A 227 -2.45 -8.15 -22.94
C PHE A 227 -1.19 -7.53 -23.55
N SER A 228 -1.32 -6.79 -24.66
CA SER A 228 -0.20 -6.07 -25.27
C SER A 228 0.42 -5.07 -24.29
N ARG A 229 -0.42 -4.27 -23.63
CA ARG A 229 0.00 -3.35 -22.56
C ARG A 229 0.70 -4.09 -21.40
N LEU A 230 0.19 -5.26 -21.00
CA LEU A 230 0.81 -6.06 -19.95
C LEU A 230 2.23 -6.50 -20.35
N VAL A 231 2.43 -6.94 -21.59
CA VAL A 231 3.76 -7.35 -22.09
C VAL A 231 4.74 -6.18 -22.10
N GLU A 232 4.31 -5.00 -22.56
CA GLU A 232 5.10 -3.77 -22.51
C GLU A 232 5.51 -3.39 -21.08
N MET A 233 4.56 -3.46 -20.14
CA MET A 233 4.82 -3.18 -18.72
C MET A 233 5.80 -4.18 -18.11
N GLU A 234 5.70 -5.48 -18.43
CA GLU A 234 6.66 -6.49 -17.96
C GLU A 234 8.07 -6.27 -18.53
N ALA A 235 8.18 -5.86 -19.81
CA ALA A 235 9.44 -5.49 -20.42
C ALA A 235 10.07 -4.25 -19.75
N LYS A 236 9.27 -3.20 -19.51
CA LYS A 236 9.69 -2.00 -18.76
C LYS A 236 10.16 -2.36 -17.35
N ARG A 237 9.44 -3.23 -16.64
CA ARG A 237 9.83 -3.69 -15.28
C ARG A 237 11.18 -4.39 -15.30
N ARG A 238 11.44 -5.23 -16.31
CA ARG A 238 12.74 -5.91 -16.45
C ARG A 238 13.89 -4.91 -16.64
N ALA A 239 13.72 -3.93 -17.53
CA ALA A 239 14.72 -2.89 -17.75
C ALA A 239 14.99 -2.06 -16.48
N LEU A 240 13.95 -1.67 -15.75
CA LEU A 240 14.08 -0.96 -14.47
C LEU A 240 14.82 -1.78 -13.42
N ARG A 241 14.57 -3.09 -13.35
CA ARG A 241 15.27 -3.99 -12.44
C ARG A 241 16.76 -4.09 -12.74
N GLU A 242 17.15 -4.14 -14.01
CA GLU A 242 18.55 -4.14 -14.43
C GLU A 242 19.26 -2.83 -14.04
N LEU A 243 18.59 -1.68 -14.22
CA LEU A 243 19.09 -0.37 -13.77
C LEU A 243 19.23 -0.29 -12.23
N ALA A 244 18.25 -0.81 -11.50
CA ALA A 244 18.23 -0.81 -10.03
C ALA A 244 19.33 -1.70 -9.41
N LEU A 245 19.73 -2.78 -10.10
CA LEU A 245 20.84 -3.64 -9.66
C LEU A 245 22.22 -3.02 -9.93
N GLY A 246 22.27 -1.94 -10.70
CA GLY A 246 23.49 -1.27 -11.11
C GLY A 246 24.39 -0.90 -9.93
N GLU A 247 23.90 -0.72 -8.71
CA GLU A 247 24.73 -0.39 -7.55
C GLU A 247 25.33 -1.62 -6.82
N SER A 248 24.69 -2.79 -6.88
CA SER A 248 25.13 -3.95 -6.08
C SER A 248 26.31 -4.74 -6.66
N LEU A 249 26.86 -4.33 -7.80
CA LEU A 249 27.81 -5.09 -8.62
C LEU A 249 29.21 -4.46 -8.72
N THR A 250 29.48 -3.39 -7.98
CA THR A 250 30.80 -2.72 -7.93
C THR A 250 31.09 -2.27 -6.51
#